data_AF-A0A8T4IQ40-F1
#
_entry.id   AF-A0A8T4IQ40-F1
#
_cell.length_a   1.000
_cell.length_b   1.000
_cell.length_c   1.000
_cell.angle_alpha   90.00
_cell.angle_beta   90.00
_cell.angle_gamma   90.00
#
_symmetry.space_group_name_H-M   'P 1'
#
loop_
_entity.id
_entity.type
_entity.pdbx_description
1 polymer ?
#
loop_
_entity_poly.entity_id
_entity_poly.type
_entity_poly.pdbx_seq_one_letter_code
_entity_poly.pdbx_strand_id
1 'polypeptide(L)'
;AADASSVPPDRNRLTGRIRDASYLGVSTQYVIDSPACPELAVYEQNVARDARLAPGADVVLHWDPAHTFALDAAQDAEAGTGEEAL
;
A
#
# COMPACT_ATOMS: atom_id res chain seq x y z
N ALA A 1 -13.61 -5.41 2.01
CA ALA A 1 -13.83 -4.05 2.49
C ALA A 1 -14.67 -4.09 3.76
N ALA A 2 -13.97 -4.24 4.88
CA ALA A 2 -14.51 -3.77 6.14
C ALA A 2 -14.73 -2.25 6.02
N ASP A 3 -15.71 -1.72 6.73
CA ASP A 3 -15.98 -0.28 6.71
C ASP A 3 -14.76 0.47 7.29
N ALA A 4 -14.45 1.66 6.80
CA ALA A 4 -13.35 2.49 7.31
C ALA A 4 -13.47 2.72 8.83
N SER A 5 -14.70 2.69 9.35
CA SER A 5 -15.05 2.75 10.77
C SER A 5 -14.54 1.56 11.60
N SER A 6 -14.26 0.41 10.98
CA SER A 6 -13.80 -0.82 11.63
C SER A 6 -12.28 -0.93 11.80
N VAL A 7 -11.51 0.00 11.22
CA VAL A 7 -10.06 0.01 11.40
C VAL A 7 -9.73 0.35 12.86
N PRO A 8 -8.85 -0.39 13.55
CA PRO A 8 -8.43 -0.06 14.91
C PRO A 8 -7.72 1.30 14.99
N PRO A 9 -7.89 2.08 16.08
CA PRO A 9 -7.39 3.46 16.18
C PRO A 9 -5.86 3.55 16.25
N ASP A 10 -5.18 2.47 16.64
CA ASP A 10 -3.73 2.34 16.74
C ASP A 10 -3.05 1.96 15.42
N ARG A 11 -3.81 1.81 14.33
CA ARG A 11 -3.26 1.48 13.01
C ARG A 11 -2.79 2.72 12.27
N ASN A 12 -1.72 2.56 11.50
CA ASN A 12 -1.46 3.47 10.39
C ASN A 12 -2.62 3.39 9.40
N ARG A 13 -2.98 4.52 8.78
CA ARG A 13 -4.08 4.61 7.83
C ARG A 13 -3.70 5.45 6.63
N LEU A 14 -4.07 5.00 5.45
CA LEU A 14 -3.92 5.77 4.23
C LEU A 14 -5.12 5.57 3.31
N THR A 15 -5.65 6.66 2.77
CA THR A 15 -6.72 6.59 1.76
C THR A 15 -6.13 6.49 0.37
N GLY A 16 -6.78 5.76 -0.53
CA GLY A 16 -6.38 5.72 -1.94
C GLY A 16 -7.45 5.11 -2.82
N ARG A 17 -7.12 4.98 -4.11
CA ARG A 17 -7.97 4.33 -5.11
C ARG A 17 -7.20 3.19 -5.77
N ILE A 18 -7.83 2.03 -5.92
CA ILE A 18 -7.23 0.91 -6.64
C ILE A 18 -7.03 1.30 -8.10
N ARG A 19 -5.80 1.33 -8.56
CA ARG A 19 -5.43 1.53 -9.96
C ARG A 19 -5.45 0.23 -10.73
N ASP A 20 -4.86 -0.81 -10.16
CA ASP A 20 -4.77 -2.13 -10.79
C ASP A 20 -4.86 -3.27 -9.76
N ALA A 21 -5.26 -4.45 -10.22
CA ALA A 21 -5.35 -5.66 -9.43
C ALA A 21 -4.85 -6.86 -10.25
N SER A 22 -3.78 -7.49 -9.79
CA SER A 22 -3.11 -8.61 -10.46
C SER A 22 -3.14 -9.87 -9.59
N TYR A 23 -3.62 -10.98 -10.15
CA TYR A 23 -3.60 -12.28 -9.49
C TYR A 23 -2.23 -12.95 -9.66
N LEU A 24 -1.55 -13.24 -8.54
CA LEU A 24 -0.19 -13.78 -8.50
C LEU A 24 -0.15 -15.21 -7.94
N GLY A 25 -1.20 -16.00 -8.19
CA GLY A 25 -1.31 -17.37 -7.67
C GLY A 25 -1.90 -17.39 -6.26
N VAL A 26 -1.06 -17.36 -5.22
CA VAL A 26 -1.54 -17.46 -3.83
C VAL A 26 -2.01 -16.13 -3.24
N SER A 27 -1.68 -15.03 -3.89
CA SER A 27 -2.05 -13.67 -3.50
C SER A 27 -2.60 -12.88 -4.67
N THR A 28 -3.23 -11.76 -4.35
CA THR A 28 -3.53 -10.68 -5.28
C THR A 28 -2.69 -9.47 -4.87
N GLN A 29 -2.06 -8.84 -5.86
CA GLN A 29 -1.40 -7.54 -5.68
C GLN A 29 -2.34 -6.45 -6.18
N TYR A 30 -2.54 -5.42 -5.37
CA TYR A 30 -3.18 -4.18 -5.78
C TYR A 30 -2.14 -3.07 -5.90
N VAL A 31 -2.31 -2.23 -6.91
CA VAL A 31 -1.59 -0.95 -7.02
C VAL A 31 -2.57 0.15 -6.64
N ILE A 32 -2.20 0.98 -5.67
CA ILE A 32 -3.07 2.02 -5.10
C ILE A 32 -2.48 3.39 -5.37
N ASP A 33 -3.26 4.27 -5.97
CA ASP A 33 -2.91 5.68 -6.05
C ASP A 33 -3.44 6.41 -4.81
N SER A 34 -2.53 7.03 -4.06
CA SER A 34 -2.84 7.86 -2.89
C SER A 34 -2.24 9.25 -3.05
N PRO A 35 -2.89 10.32 -2.54
CA PRO A 35 -2.30 11.65 -2.49
C PRO A 35 -0.96 11.73 -1.76
N ALA A 36 -0.68 10.80 -0.83
CA ALA A 36 0.58 10.78 -0.08
C ALA A 36 1.67 9.93 -0.74
N CYS A 37 1.30 8.97 -1.58
CA CYS A 37 2.22 8.02 -2.22
C CYS A 37 1.53 7.45 -3.47
N PRO A 38 1.97 7.82 -4.68
CA PRO A 38 1.47 7.22 -5.91
C PRO A 38 1.97 5.77 -6.03
N GLU A 39 1.18 4.93 -6.71
CA GLU A 39 1.57 3.55 -7.06
C GLU A 39 2.00 2.66 -5.87
N LEU A 40 1.34 2.78 -4.72
CA LEU A 40 1.61 1.92 -3.56
C LEU A 40 1.19 0.47 -3.84
N ALA A 41 2.13 -0.46 -3.74
CA ALA A 41 1.87 -1.89 -3.92
C ALA A 41 1.40 -2.55 -2.60
N VAL A 42 0.31 -3.33 -2.69
CA VAL A 42 -0.31 -4.01 -1.55
C VAL A 42 -0.57 -5.46 -1.90
N TYR A 43 -0.14 -6.39 -1.04
CA TYR A 43 -0.33 -7.82 -1.24
C TYR A 43 -1.36 -8.38 -0.25
N GLU A 44 -2.34 -9.11 -0.77
CA GLU A 44 -3.38 -9.80 0.01
C GLU A 44 -3.41 -11.28 -0.36
N GLN A 45 -3.46 -12.19 0.62
CA GLN A 45 -3.64 -13.62 0.36
C GLN A 45 -5.06 -13.91 -0.14
N ASN A 46 -5.20 -14.85 -1.08
CA ASN A 46 -6.50 -15.20 -1.68
C ASN A 46 -7.42 -16.05 -0.76
N VAL A 47 -7.33 -15.88 0.56
CA VAL A 47 -8.09 -16.65 1.57
C VAL A 47 -9.55 -16.24 1.66
N ALA A 48 -9.87 -14.98 1.34
CA ALA A 48 -11.24 -14.48 1.24
C ALA A 48 -11.30 -13.41 0.15
N ARG A 49 -12.16 -13.61 -0.84
CA ARG A 49 -12.29 -12.68 -1.96
C ARG A 49 -13.40 -11.67 -1.71
N ASP A 50 -13.07 -10.38 -1.74
CA ASP A 50 -14.06 -9.31 -1.78
C ASP A 50 -14.14 -8.72 -3.18
N ALA A 51 -15.27 -8.96 -3.87
CA ALA A 51 -15.48 -8.48 -5.23
C ALA A 51 -15.52 -6.95 -5.37
N ARG A 52 -15.61 -6.20 -4.25
CA ARG A 52 -15.55 -4.73 -4.26
C ARG A 52 -14.13 -4.20 -4.40
N LEU A 53 -13.11 -5.01 -4.13
CA LEU A 53 -11.70 -4.62 -4.31
C LEU A 53 -11.32 -4.81 -5.79
N ALA A 54 -11.66 -3.82 -6.61
CA ALA A 54 -11.41 -3.79 -8.05
C ALA A 54 -10.89 -2.41 -8.48
N PRO A 55 -10.23 -2.30 -9.65
CA PRO A 55 -9.81 -1.00 -10.19
C PRO A 55 -10.93 0.04 -10.18
N GLY A 56 -10.60 1.25 -9.74
CA GLY A 56 -11.52 2.37 -9.56
C GLY A 56 -12.15 2.46 -8.17
N ALA A 57 -12.05 1.42 -7.32
CA ALA A 57 -12.62 1.44 -5.99
C ALA A 57 -11.79 2.31 -5.02
N ASP A 58 -12.47 3.14 -4.24
CA ASP A 58 -11.87 3.88 -3.13
C ASP A 58 -11.69 2.97 -1.92
N VAL A 59 -10.51 3.04 -1.30
CA VAL A 59 -10.09 2.13 -0.21
C VAL A 59 -9.40 2.88 0.92
N VAL A 60 -9.44 2.26 2.11
CA VAL A 60 -8.60 2.63 3.24
C VAL A 60 -7.62 1.49 3.49
N LEU A 61 -6.35 1.80 3.34
CA LEU A 61 -5.22 0.97 3.71
C LEU A 61 -4.99 1.11 5.21
N HIS A 62 -4.71 0.01 5.89
CA HIS A 62 -4.27 0.07 7.27
C HIS A 62 -3.29 -1.05 7.60
N TRP A 63 -2.35 -0.77 8.49
CA TRP A 63 -1.36 -1.75 8.93
C TRP A 63 -0.94 -1.47 10.38
N ASP A 64 -0.33 -2.48 11.00
CA ASP A 64 0.31 -2.31 12.31
C ASP A 64 1.50 -1.35 12.19
N PRO A 65 1.60 -0.30 13.01
CA PRO A 65 2.80 0.54 13.03
C PRO A 65 4.07 -0.27 13.29
N ALA A 66 4.00 -1.38 14.04
CA ALA A 66 5.15 -2.26 14.28
C ALA A 66 5.71 -2.92 13.01
N HIS A 67 4.95 -2.95 11.91
CA HIS A 67 5.40 -3.43 10.60
C HIS A 67 5.90 -2.31 9.69
N THR A 68 6.26 -1.16 10.26
CA THR A 68 6.81 -0.01 9.53
C THR A 68 8.30 0.10 9.81
N PHE A 69 9.08 0.31 8.75
CA PHE A 69 10.44 0.79 8.85
C PHE A 69 10.49 2.21 8.27
N ALA A 70 10.95 3.17 9.07
CA ALA A 70 10.99 4.58 8.68
C ALA A 70 12.43 5.01 8.42
N LEU A 71 12.61 5.87 7.43
CA LEU A 71 13.87 6.52 7.11
C LEU A 71 13.81 8.00 7.56
N ASP A 72 14.96 8.58 7.91
CA ASP A 72 15.04 10.01 8.19
C ASP A 72 15.01 10.80 6.88
N ALA A 73 14.03 11.68 6.74
CA ALA A 73 13.82 12.49 5.54
C ALA A 73 14.93 13.52 5.27
N ALA A 74 15.80 13.80 6.25
CA ALA A 74 16.98 14.64 6.05
C ALA A 74 18.16 13.88 5.39
N GLN A 75 18.08 12.55 5.31
CA GLN A 75 19.09 11.75 4.62
C GLN A 75 18.90 11.79 3.11
N ASP A 76 19.99 11.59 2.37
CA ASP A 76 19.97 11.55 0.92
C ASP A 76 19.18 10.34 0.40
N ALA A 77 18.14 10.60 -0.39
CA ALA A 77 17.27 9.58 -0.98
C ALA A 77 17.97 8.74 -2.05
N GLU A 78 19.02 9.29 -2.68
CA GLU A 78 19.76 8.64 -3.77
C GLU A 78 21.05 7.97 -3.27
N ALA A 79 21.28 7.93 -1.96
CA ALA A 79 22.47 7.31 -1.39
C ALA A 79 22.63 5.85 -1.85
N GLY A 80 23.72 5.56 -2.57
CA GLY A 80 24.07 4.21 -3.01
C GLY A 80 23.48 3.77 -4.36
N THR A 81 22.80 4.65 -5.11
CA THR A 81 22.30 4.34 -6.47
C THR A 81 23.40 4.24 -7.54
N GLY A 82 24.61 4.73 -7.24
CA GLY A 82 25.78 4.61 -8.13
C GLY A 82 25.82 5.63 -9.28
N GLU A 83 24.92 6.61 -9.31
CA GLU A 83 24.91 7.67 -10.33
C GLU A 83 26.11 8.64 -10.23
N GLU A 84 26.82 8.65 -9.10
CA GLU A 84 28.07 9.41 -8.92
C GLU A 84 29.29 8.76 -9.60
N ALA A 85 29.15 7.53 -10.14
CA ALA A 85 30.26 6.75 -10.70
C ALA A 85 30.43 6.88 -12.23
N LEU A 86 29.72 7.83 -12.88
CA LEU A 86 29.77 8.09 -14.32
C LEU A 86 30.43 9.44 -14.66
#